data_AF-A0A0Q4EYJ2-F1
#
_entry.id   AF-A0A0Q4EYJ2-F1
#
_cell.length_a   1.000
_cell.length_b   1.000
_cell.length_c   1.000
_cell.angle_alpha   90.00
_cell.angle_beta   90.00
_cell.angle_gamma   90.00
#
_symmetry.space_group_name_H-M   'P 1'
#
loop_
_entity.id
_entity.type
_entity.pdbx_description
1 polymer ?
#
loop_
_entity_poly.entity_id
_entity_poly.type
_entity_poly.pdbx_seq_one_letter_code
_entity_poly.pdbx_strand_id
1 'polypeptide(L)'
;MLRLLFVFLTSFSLSYLLLWGTGGEASPVFGSINSVLFVLGAMFGALSLAFFNYVEGVMKDVPKKLKVQNFELYSLVVGSLTDLKREVISNVLLVVVLLLVAFFAGAVGEMDFLYRLSFSSYLIWGMQSVRGACFLSVIVVVCVQLAGFVTANSLRAEVSMYGE
;
A
#
# COMPACT_ATOMS: atom_id res chain seq x y z
N MET A 1 -5.30 8.76 -1.51
CA MET A 1 -5.24 8.90 -0.04
C MET A 1 -6.58 8.69 0.68
N LEU A 2 -7.63 9.49 0.42
CA LEU A 2 -8.93 9.38 1.13
C LEU A 2 -9.60 7.98 1.00
N ARG A 3 -9.45 7.35 -0.17
CA ARG A 3 -9.92 5.96 -0.41
C ARG A 3 -9.24 4.92 0.49
N LEU A 4 -7.95 5.08 0.77
CA LEU A 4 -7.18 4.16 1.63
C LEU A 4 -7.56 4.32 3.09
N LEU A 5 -7.84 5.55 3.52
CA LEU A 5 -8.35 5.84 4.86
C LEU A 5 -9.73 5.20 5.07
N PHE A 6 -10.60 5.27 4.06
CA PHE A 6 -11.89 4.58 4.09
C PHE A 6 -11.74 3.06 4.18
N VAL A 7 -10.87 2.46 3.35
CA VAL A 7 -10.54 1.03 3.40
C VAL A 7 -10.01 0.61 4.76
N PHE A 8 -9.15 1.44 5.38
CA PHE A 8 -8.63 1.19 6.72
C PHE A 8 -9.74 1.19 7.77
N LEU A 9 -10.62 2.20 7.76
CA LEU A 9 -11.73 2.31 8.71
C LEU A 9 -12.75 1.19 8.56
N THR A 10 -13.11 0.81 7.33
CA THR A 10 -14.03 -0.30 7.09
C THR A 10 -13.41 -1.62 7.52
N SER A 11 -12.13 -1.84 7.20
CA SER A 11 -11.41 -3.06 7.58
C SER A 11 -11.25 -3.17 9.09
N PHE A 12 -10.93 -2.08 9.78
CA PHE A 12 -10.89 -2.00 11.23
C PHE A 12 -12.22 -2.38 11.86
N SER A 13 -13.30 -1.76 11.37
CA SER A 13 -14.65 -2.03 11.88
C SER A 13 -15.05 -3.50 11.67
N LEU A 14 -14.70 -4.08 10.51
CA LEU A 14 -14.99 -5.48 10.19
C LEU A 14 -14.18 -6.44 11.09
N SER A 15 -12.89 -6.19 11.26
CA SER A 15 -12.04 -6.99 12.17
C SER A 15 -12.53 -6.92 13.61
N TYR A 16 -12.95 -5.74 14.07
CA TYR A 16 -13.48 -5.55 15.42
C TYR A 16 -14.82 -6.27 15.62
N LEU A 17 -15.75 -6.15 14.67
CA LEU A 17 -17.02 -6.88 14.71
C LEU A 17 -16.83 -8.39 14.69
N LEU A 18 -15.84 -8.89 13.94
CA LEU A 18 -15.53 -10.32 13.84
C LEU A 18 -14.97 -10.85 15.17
N LEU A 19 -14.08 -10.10 15.83
CA LEU A 19 -13.58 -10.44 17.17
C LEU A 19 -14.68 -10.36 18.23
N TRP A 20 -15.53 -9.32 18.17
CA TRP A 20 -16.65 -9.17 19.09
C TRP A 20 -17.69 -10.28 18.93
N GLY A 21 -18.07 -10.63 17.69
CA GLY A 21 -19.05 -11.68 17.39
C GLY A 21 -18.56 -13.09 17.69
N THR A 22 -17.24 -13.33 17.65
CA THR A 22 -16.63 -14.63 17.99
C THR A 22 -16.14 -14.72 19.44
N GLY A 23 -16.41 -13.69 20.27
CA GLY A 23 -15.92 -13.65 21.65
C GLY A 23 -14.39 -13.70 21.77
N GLY A 24 -13.66 -13.36 20.70
CA GLY A 24 -12.20 -13.43 20.65
C GLY A 24 -11.62 -14.75 20.12
N GLU A 25 -12.41 -15.73 19.70
CA GLU A 25 -11.88 -16.99 19.15
C GLU A 25 -11.09 -16.80 17.84
N ALA A 26 -11.39 -15.74 17.07
CA ALA A 26 -10.65 -15.38 15.87
C ALA A 26 -9.27 -14.74 16.13
N SER A 27 -8.92 -14.48 17.40
CA SER A 27 -7.65 -13.88 17.82
C SER A 27 -6.38 -14.52 17.24
N PRO A 28 -6.25 -15.86 17.16
CA PRO A 28 -5.06 -16.52 16.61
C PRO A 28 -4.82 -16.22 15.13
N VAL A 29 -5.88 -15.90 14.36
CA VAL A 29 -5.77 -15.54 12.93
C VAL A 29 -4.94 -14.28 12.75
N PHE A 30 -4.98 -13.36 13.72
CA PHE A 30 -4.21 -12.12 13.67
C PHE A 30 -2.75 -12.33 14.11
N GLY A 31 -2.43 -13.43 14.82
CA GLY A 31 -1.10 -13.73 15.33
C GLY A 31 -0.04 -14.00 14.26
N SER A 32 -0.41 -14.59 13.12
CA SER A 32 0.51 -14.88 12.01
C SER A 32 0.65 -13.74 10.99
N ILE A 33 -0.13 -12.66 11.12
CA ILE A 33 -0.17 -11.59 10.11
C ILE A 33 1.17 -10.86 9.93
N ASN A 34 2.04 -10.79 10.95
CA ASN A 34 3.27 -10.02 10.87
C ASN A 34 4.26 -10.62 9.86
N SER A 35 4.39 -11.94 9.81
CA SER A 35 5.28 -12.60 8.83
C SER A 35 4.80 -12.32 7.40
N VAL A 36 3.49 -12.39 7.15
CA VAL A 36 2.90 -12.08 5.85
C VAL A 36 3.05 -10.60 5.50
N LEU A 37 2.84 -9.71 6.47
CA LEU A 37 3.03 -8.27 6.30
C LEU A 37 4.47 -7.91 5.92
N PHE A 38 5.47 -8.56 6.53
CA PHE A 38 6.88 -8.34 6.17
C PHE A 38 7.17 -8.78 4.73
N VAL A 39 6.67 -9.95 4.31
CA VAL A 39 6.82 -10.44 2.93
C VAL A 39 6.13 -9.49 1.94
N LEU A 40 4.89 -9.10 2.23
CA LEU A 40 4.13 -8.15 1.40
C LEU A 40 4.82 -6.79 1.33
N GLY A 41 5.37 -6.29 2.45
CA GLY A 41 6.12 -5.05 2.51
C GLY A 41 7.38 -5.09 1.65
N ALA A 42 8.14 -6.19 1.72
CA ALA A 42 9.33 -6.39 0.89
C ALA A 42 8.98 -6.46 -0.61
N MET A 43 7.94 -7.24 -0.97
CA MET A 43 7.43 -7.32 -2.35
C MET A 43 6.97 -5.95 -2.85
N PHE A 44 6.23 -5.22 -2.03
CA PHE A 44 5.73 -3.88 -2.36
C PHE A 44 6.87 -2.89 -2.58
N GLY A 45 7.88 -2.90 -1.72
CA GLY A 45 9.08 -2.06 -1.86
C GLY A 45 9.82 -2.36 -3.17
N ALA A 46 10.04 -3.63 -3.48
CA ALA A 46 10.68 -4.05 -4.73
C ALA A 46 9.86 -3.62 -5.97
N LEU A 47 8.56 -3.84 -5.96
CA LEU A 47 7.64 -3.41 -7.05
C LEU A 47 7.63 -1.90 -7.22
N SER A 48 7.62 -1.14 -6.12
CA SER A 48 7.62 0.32 -6.15
C SER A 48 8.91 0.87 -6.75
N LEU A 49 10.05 0.28 -6.41
CA LEU A 49 11.35 0.65 -6.96
C LEU A 49 11.45 0.29 -8.45
N ALA A 50 10.99 -0.90 -8.83
CA ALA A 50 10.92 -1.30 -10.24
C ALA A 50 10.02 -0.36 -11.05
N PHE A 51 8.86 0.01 -10.52
CA PHE A 51 7.95 0.96 -11.16
C PHE A 51 8.57 2.35 -11.29
N PHE A 52 9.23 2.84 -10.24
CA PHE A 52 9.91 4.13 -10.28
C PHE A 52 10.96 4.20 -11.38
N ASN A 53 11.81 3.16 -11.47
CA ASN A 53 12.82 3.05 -12.52
C ASN A 53 12.19 2.94 -13.91
N TYR A 54 11.08 2.21 -14.03
CA TYR A 54 10.33 2.08 -15.27
C TYR A 54 9.77 3.44 -15.74
N VAL A 55 9.09 4.17 -14.85
CA VAL A 55 8.55 5.51 -15.14
C VAL A 55 9.67 6.47 -15.53
N GLU A 56 10.81 6.43 -14.84
CA GLU A 56 11.97 7.25 -15.17
C GLU A 56 12.58 6.88 -16.55
N GLY A 57 12.60 5.60 -16.89
CA GLY A 57 12.97 5.13 -18.23
C GLY A 57 12.04 5.68 -19.30
N VAL A 58 10.72 5.56 -19.11
CA VAL A 58 9.72 6.09 -20.03
C VAL A 58 9.85 7.61 -20.20
N MET A 59 10.09 8.36 -19.12
CA MET A 59 10.33 9.81 -19.19
C MET A 59 11.55 10.17 -20.03
N LYS A 60 12.61 9.33 -20.03
CA LYS A 60 13.82 9.52 -20.85
C LYS A 60 13.59 9.17 -22.32
N ASP A 61 12.71 8.21 -22.58
CA ASP A 61 12.34 7.75 -23.92
C ASP A 61 11.35 8.70 -24.63
N VAL A 62 10.74 9.65 -23.92
CA VAL A 62 9.83 10.63 -24.55
C VAL A 62 10.60 11.46 -25.59
N PRO A 63 10.20 11.44 -26.88
CA PRO A 63 10.97 12.05 -27.95
C PRO A 63 11.12 13.55 -27.73
N LYS A 64 12.37 14.04 -27.68
CA LYS A 64 12.69 15.47 -27.58
C LYS A 64 12.11 16.29 -28.75
N LYS A 65 11.78 15.64 -29.87
CA LYS A 65 11.08 16.24 -31.01
C LYS A 65 9.65 16.69 -30.64
N LEU A 66 8.98 15.98 -29.73
CA LEU A 66 7.65 16.34 -29.22
C LEU A 66 7.69 17.66 -28.43
N LYS A 67 8.80 17.93 -27.72
CA LYS A 67 9.03 19.21 -27.03
C LYS A 67 9.05 20.41 -27.99
N VAL A 68 9.45 20.20 -29.24
CA VAL A 68 9.57 21.24 -30.27
C VAL A 68 8.28 21.37 -31.09
N GLN A 69 7.57 20.26 -31.34
CA GLN A 69 6.33 20.27 -32.13
C GLN A 69 5.07 20.56 -31.31
N ASN A 70 4.92 19.99 -30.11
CA ASN A 70 3.73 20.13 -29.27
C ASN A 70 4.11 20.14 -27.78
N PHE A 71 4.56 21.31 -27.30
CA PHE A 71 5.03 21.50 -25.92
C PHE A 71 3.95 21.22 -24.87
N GLU A 72 2.66 21.49 -25.16
CA GLU A 72 1.54 21.19 -24.25
C GLU A 72 1.35 19.67 -24.03
N LEU A 73 1.38 18.86 -25.09
CA LEU A 73 1.27 17.40 -24.95
C LEU A 73 2.49 16.83 -24.22
N TYR A 74 3.68 17.35 -24.49
CA TYR A 74 4.90 16.96 -23.77
C TYR A 74 4.81 17.31 -22.28
N SER A 75 4.38 18.52 -21.92
CA SER A 75 4.26 18.93 -20.51
C SER A 75 3.18 18.15 -19.77
N LEU A 76 2.07 17.80 -20.44
CA LEU A 76 0.99 17.00 -19.88
C LEU A 76 1.44 15.55 -19.60
N VAL A 77 2.15 14.91 -20.53
CA VAL A 77 2.66 13.55 -20.36
C VAL A 77 3.73 13.50 -19.26
N VAL A 78 4.70 14.42 -19.28
CA VAL A 78 5.75 14.51 -18.25
C VAL A 78 5.16 14.85 -16.88
N GLY A 79 4.17 15.75 -16.83
CA GLY A 79 3.43 16.08 -15.62
C GLY A 79 2.71 14.86 -15.04
N SER A 80 1.96 14.13 -15.87
CA SER A 80 1.25 12.92 -15.47
C SER A 80 2.20 11.82 -14.96
N LEU A 81 3.34 11.61 -15.62
CA LEU A 81 4.39 10.68 -15.17
C LEU A 81 5.01 11.11 -13.84
N THR A 82 5.21 12.40 -13.64
CA THR A 82 5.76 12.96 -12.39
C THR A 82 4.78 12.82 -11.23
N ASP A 83 3.49 13.07 -11.47
CA ASP A 83 2.43 12.88 -10.48
C ASP A 83 2.30 11.40 -10.09
N LEU A 84 2.40 10.49 -11.07
CA LEU A 84 2.40 9.05 -10.83
C LEU A 84 3.58 8.63 -9.94
N LYS A 85 4.78 9.17 -10.20
CA LYS A 85 5.97 8.94 -9.36
C LYS A 85 5.78 9.48 -7.93
N ARG A 86 5.17 10.66 -7.78
CA ARG A 86 4.86 11.23 -6.47
C ARG A 86 3.85 10.37 -5.69
N GLU A 87 2.84 9.84 -6.38
CA GLU A 87 1.86 8.94 -5.79
C GLU A 87 2.52 7.66 -5.27
N VAL A 88 3.43 7.06 -6.04
CA VAL A 88 4.18 5.86 -5.63
C VAL A 88 4.99 6.10 -4.37
N ILE A 89 5.74 7.22 -4.31
CA ILE A 89 6.53 7.58 -3.12
C ILE A 89 5.59 7.72 -1.91
N SER A 90 4.44 8.36 -2.10
CA SER A 90 3.47 8.56 -1.02
C SER A 90 2.86 7.23 -0.54
N ASN A 91 2.59 6.30 -1.45
CA ASN A 91 2.12 4.95 -1.12
C ASN A 91 3.18 4.14 -0.37
N VAL A 92 4.46 4.24 -0.75
CA VAL A 92 5.59 3.63 -0.02
C VAL A 92 5.66 4.12 1.41
N LEU A 93 5.61 5.45 1.60
CA LEU A 93 5.65 6.03 2.94
C LEU A 93 4.46 5.55 3.79
N LEU A 94 3.27 5.50 3.21
CA LEU A 94 2.08 4.98 3.90
C LEU A 94 2.23 3.51 4.32
N VAL A 95 2.71 2.64 3.43
CA VAL A 95 2.93 1.22 3.74
C VAL A 95 3.95 1.06 4.86
N VAL A 96 5.04 1.82 4.84
CA VAL A 96 6.04 1.80 5.93
C VAL A 96 5.40 2.19 7.27
N VAL A 97 4.58 3.25 7.30
CA VAL A 97 3.87 3.65 8.51
C VAL A 97 2.89 2.56 8.98
N LEU A 98 2.12 1.96 8.06
CA LEU A 98 1.19 0.88 8.39
C LEU A 98 1.91 -0.36 8.96
N LEU A 99 3.08 -0.71 8.40
CA LEU A 99 3.91 -1.81 8.90
C LEU A 99 4.45 -1.53 10.30
N LEU A 100 4.92 -0.31 10.56
CA LEU A 100 5.35 0.10 11.90
C LEU A 100 4.20 0.02 12.90
N VAL A 101 3.03 0.56 12.55
CA VAL A 101 1.82 0.51 13.39
C VAL A 101 1.41 -0.94 13.66
N ALA A 102 1.40 -1.80 12.65
CA ALA A 102 1.08 -3.22 12.81
C ALA A 102 2.10 -3.96 13.69
N PHE A 103 3.39 -3.65 13.55
CA PHE A 103 4.44 -4.22 14.37
C PHE A 103 4.28 -3.82 15.84
N PHE A 104 4.09 -2.53 16.13
CA PHE A 104 3.88 -2.06 17.50
C PHE A 104 2.59 -2.64 18.11
N ALA A 105 1.48 -2.66 17.36
CA ALA A 105 0.22 -3.26 17.81
C ALA A 105 0.39 -4.77 18.10
N GLY A 106 1.16 -5.48 17.27
CA GLY A 106 1.50 -6.89 17.49
C GLY A 106 2.35 -7.10 18.74
N ALA A 107 3.41 -6.30 18.92
CA ALA A 107 4.30 -6.40 20.07
C ALA A 107 3.57 -6.14 21.39
N VAL A 108 2.68 -5.14 21.44
CA VAL A 108 1.83 -4.86 22.61
C VAL A 108 0.86 -6.02 22.88
N GLY A 109 0.25 -6.59 21.84
CA GLY A 109 -0.65 -7.74 21.99
C GLY A 109 0.03 -9.02 22.49
N GLU A 110 1.28 -9.27 22.09
CA GLU A 110 2.03 -10.46 22.52
C GLU A 110 2.67 -10.31 23.92
N MET A 111 3.09 -9.10 24.29
CA MET A 111 3.59 -8.79 25.64
C MET A 111 2.53 -9.08 26.71
N ASP A 112 1.26 -8.82 26.40
CA ASP A 112 0.14 -9.03 27.32
C ASP A 112 -0.13 -10.52 27.58
N PHE A 113 -0.01 -11.36 26.54
CA PHE A 113 -0.10 -12.81 26.64
C PHE A 113 1.02 -13.42 27.50
N LEU A 114 2.24 -12.88 27.40
CA LEU A 114 3.41 -13.37 28.12
C LEU A 114 3.50 -12.88 29.57
N TYR A 115 3.08 -11.63 29.86
CA TYR A 115 3.21 -11.04 31.19
C TYR A 115 1.94 -11.10 32.06
N ARG A 116 0.83 -11.67 31.57
CA ARG A 116 -0.43 -11.78 32.33
C ARG A 116 -0.91 -10.43 32.88
N LEU A 117 -0.56 -9.35 32.19
CA LEU A 117 -1.07 -8.02 32.49
C LEU A 117 -2.57 -8.07 32.22
N SER A 118 -3.37 -7.70 33.22
CA SER A 118 -4.83 -7.73 33.10
C SER A 118 -5.30 -6.53 32.29
N PHE A 119 -4.94 -6.43 31.00
CA PHE A 119 -5.60 -5.49 30.12
C PHE A 119 -7.04 -5.96 29.86
N SER A 120 -7.96 -4.99 29.80
CA SER A 120 -9.36 -5.26 29.47
C SER A 120 -9.44 -5.95 28.11
N SER A 121 -10.20 -7.04 27.99
CA SER A 121 -10.35 -7.83 26.76
C SER A 121 -10.70 -6.98 25.52
N TYR A 122 -11.38 -5.84 25.73
CA TYR A 122 -11.72 -4.88 24.68
C TYR A 122 -10.49 -4.18 24.05
N LEU A 123 -9.45 -3.90 24.83
CA LEU A 123 -8.22 -3.25 24.31
C LEU A 123 -7.41 -4.22 23.45
N ILE A 124 -7.39 -5.50 23.82
CA ILE A 124 -6.74 -6.57 23.05
C ILE A 124 -7.43 -6.72 21.69
N TRP A 125 -8.77 -6.73 21.67
CA TRP A 125 -9.53 -6.78 20.43
C TRP A 125 -9.31 -5.55 19.56
N GLY A 126 -9.19 -4.36 20.18
CA GLY A 126 -8.81 -3.14 19.48
C GLY A 126 -7.46 -3.27 18.78
N MET A 127 -6.41 -3.70 19.50
CA MET A 127 -5.07 -3.86 18.94
C MET A 127 -5.00 -4.91 17.82
N GLN A 128 -5.70 -6.03 17.96
CA GLN A 128 -5.79 -7.03 16.89
C GLN A 128 -6.58 -6.53 15.68
N SER A 129 -7.61 -5.72 15.89
CA SER A 129 -8.37 -5.11 14.80
C SER A 129 -7.54 -4.08 14.01
N VAL A 130 -6.69 -3.30 14.69
CA VAL A 130 -5.71 -2.43 14.01
C VAL A 130 -4.77 -3.26 13.14
N ARG A 131 -4.30 -4.41 13.64
CA ARG A 131 -3.41 -5.31 12.91
C ARG A 131 -4.09 -5.90 11.66
N GLY A 132 -5.35 -6.33 11.77
CA GLY A 132 -6.17 -6.77 10.64
C GLY A 132 -6.42 -5.66 9.60
N ALA A 133 -6.70 -4.44 10.08
CA ALA A 133 -6.91 -3.28 9.22
C ALA A 133 -5.65 -2.91 8.44
N CYS A 134 -4.48 -2.93 9.09
CA CYS A 134 -3.20 -2.70 8.42
C CYS A 134 -2.94 -3.75 7.34
N PHE A 135 -3.21 -5.03 7.60
CA PHE A 135 -3.04 -6.11 6.63
C PHE A 135 -3.88 -5.90 5.36
N LEU A 136 -5.18 -5.69 5.52
CA LEU A 136 -6.08 -5.46 4.39
C LEU A 136 -5.72 -4.17 3.64
N SER A 137 -5.33 -3.12 4.35
CA SER A 137 -4.90 -1.86 3.73
C SER A 137 -3.64 -2.05 2.89
N VAL A 138 -2.65 -2.81 3.38
CA VAL A 138 -1.43 -3.12 2.62
C VAL A 138 -1.76 -3.93 1.35
N ILE A 139 -2.65 -4.92 1.44
CA ILE A 139 -3.11 -5.68 0.25
C ILE A 139 -3.72 -4.74 -0.79
N VAL A 140 -4.62 -3.86 -0.38
CA VAL A 140 -5.27 -2.93 -1.31
C VAL A 140 -4.25 -1.99 -1.95
N VAL A 141 -3.28 -1.48 -1.19
CA VAL A 141 -2.21 -0.62 -1.74
C VAL A 141 -1.36 -1.40 -2.75
N VAL A 142 -1.03 -2.66 -2.49
CA VAL A 142 -0.33 -3.53 -3.46
C VAL A 142 -1.15 -3.69 -4.75
N CYS A 143 -2.44 -3.94 -4.66
CA CYS A 143 -3.32 -4.05 -5.82
C CYS A 143 -3.39 -2.74 -6.63
N VAL A 144 -3.53 -1.60 -5.95
CA VAL A 144 -3.53 -0.28 -6.59
C VAL A 144 -2.21 -0.01 -7.31
N GLN A 145 -1.09 -0.36 -6.69
CA GLN A 145 0.24 -0.21 -7.29
C GLN A 145 0.43 -1.10 -8.52
N LEU A 146 -0.08 -2.34 -8.49
CA LEU A 146 -0.09 -3.23 -9.66
C LEU A 146 -0.95 -2.67 -10.79
N ALA A 147 -2.14 -2.12 -10.48
CA ALA A 147 -2.98 -1.47 -11.49
C ALA A 147 -2.30 -0.23 -12.10
N GLY A 148 -1.59 0.56 -11.28
CA GLY A 148 -0.75 1.66 -11.73
C GLY A 148 0.38 1.20 -12.65
N PHE A 149 1.02 0.07 -12.32
CA PHE A 149 2.03 -0.57 -13.17
C PHE A 149 1.48 -0.97 -14.54
N VAL A 150 0.32 -1.63 -14.57
CA VAL A 150 -0.35 -2.02 -15.82
C VAL A 150 -0.67 -0.78 -16.67
N THR A 151 -1.23 0.26 -16.06
CA THR A 151 -1.60 1.50 -16.75
C THR A 151 -0.38 2.19 -17.37
N ALA A 152 0.73 2.29 -16.65
CA ALA A 152 1.96 2.86 -17.19
C ALA A 152 2.52 2.03 -18.36
N ASN A 153 2.37 0.70 -18.30
CA ASN A 153 2.80 -0.18 -19.38
C ASN A 153 1.93 0.00 -20.64
N SER A 154 0.62 0.17 -20.48
CA SER A 154 -0.30 0.52 -21.57
C SER A 154 0.05 1.85 -22.22
N LEU A 155 0.33 2.89 -21.42
CA LEU A 155 0.73 4.21 -21.91
C LEU A 155 2.06 4.16 -22.68
N ARG A 156 3.03 3.36 -22.24
CA ARG A 156 4.27 3.17 -23.01
C ARG A 156 4.01 2.52 -24.36
N ALA A 157 3.13 1.53 -24.41
CA ALA A 157 2.76 0.87 -25.67
C ALA A 157 2.16 1.88 -26.67
N GLU A 158 1.26 2.75 -26.21
CA GLU A 158 0.70 3.82 -27.05
C GLU A 158 1.75 4.84 -27.50
N VAL A 159 2.61 5.32 -26.60
CA VAL A 159 3.68 6.27 -26.95
C VAL A 159 4.69 5.65 -27.92
N SER A 160 4.95 4.35 -27.83
CA SER A 160 5.81 3.65 -28.79
C SER A 160 5.20 3.51 -30.18
N MET A 161 3.86 3.36 -30.28
CA MET A 161 3.16 3.27 -31.58
C MET A 161 3.02 4.63 -32.28
N TYR A 162 2.90 5.73 -31.53
CA TYR A 162 2.89 7.09 -32.10
C TYR A 162 4.30 7.69 -32.30
N GLY A 163 5.35 6.94 -31.98
CA GLY A 163 6.75 7.36 -32.09
C GLY A 163 7.39 7.08 -33.46
N GLU A 164 6.69 6.40 -34.37
CA GLU A 164 7.09 6.22 -35.78
C GLU A 164 6.52 7.32 -36.69
#